data_AF-A0A2G2HDX2-F1
#
_entry.id   AF-A0A2G2HDX2-F1
#
_cell.length_a   1.000
_cell.length_b   1.000
_cell.length_c   1.000
_cell.angle_alpha   90.00
_cell.angle_beta   90.00
_cell.angle_gamma   90.00
#
_symmetry.space_group_name_H-M   'P 1'
#
loop_
_entity.id
_entity.type
_entity.pdbx_description
1 polymer ?
#
loop_
_entity_poly.entity_id
_entity_poly.type
_entity_poly.pdbx_seq_one_letter_code
_entity_poly.pdbx_strand_id
1 'polypeptide(L)'
;MIEKKQELSNEQGYKKYSYFKISKALEKLLKKEYFLYNTKTFDKHDELEALYKKNFYDKYDESANSMVYEKYINNESFKNKALFIYAIIDYDKYSDFVKNNEEIKNPNDYTLEYSIVDSKDVKINIYNLNILDISFVF
;
A
#
# COMPACT_ATOMS: atom_id res chain seq x y z
N MET A 1 1.04 13.34 -12.29
CA MET A 1 0.27 12.67 -11.23
C MET A 1 -1.02 12.15 -11.84
N ILE A 2 -1.46 10.98 -11.41
CA ILE A 2 -2.78 10.40 -11.66
C ILE A 2 -3.56 10.52 -10.37
N GLU A 3 -4.82 10.90 -10.47
CA GLU A 3 -5.71 11.03 -9.32
C GLU A 3 -6.90 10.09 -9.52
N LYS A 4 -7.25 9.34 -8.49
CA LYS A 4 -8.37 8.39 -8.53
C LYS A 4 -9.19 8.53 -7.27
N LYS A 5 -10.49 8.76 -7.46
CA LYS A 5 -11.49 8.82 -6.38
C LYS A 5 -12.46 7.66 -6.53
N GLN A 6 -12.76 6.96 -5.45
CA GLN A 6 -13.70 5.84 -5.42
C GLN A 6 -14.59 5.95 -4.17
N GLU A 7 -15.90 5.72 -4.31
CA GLU A 7 -16.82 5.78 -3.16
C GLU A 7 -16.57 4.58 -2.23
N LEU A 8 -16.41 4.87 -0.93
CA LEU A 8 -16.25 3.86 0.13
C LEU A 8 -17.58 3.60 0.83
N SER A 9 -18.32 4.66 1.15
CA SER A 9 -19.61 4.57 1.80
C SER A 9 -20.51 5.75 1.47
N ASN A 10 -21.81 5.52 1.65
CA ASN A 10 -22.86 6.52 1.58
C ASN A 10 -23.87 6.20 2.69
N GLU A 11 -23.74 6.86 3.83
CA GLU A 11 -24.56 6.65 5.02
C GLU A 11 -25.42 7.88 5.23
N GLN A 12 -26.73 7.74 5.04
CA GLN A 12 -27.70 8.83 5.25
C GLN A 12 -27.34 10.13 4.49
N GLY A 13 -26.74 10.00 3.29
CA GLY A 13 -26.32 11.13 2.46
C GLY A 13 -24.91 11.66 2.75
N TYR A 14 -24.24 11.20 3.81
CA TYR A 14 -22.84 11.47 4.06
C TYR A 14 -21.97 10.44 3.34
N LYS A 15 -21.13 10.92 2.42
CA LYS A 15 -20.30 10.06 1.57
C LYS A 15 -18.85 10.11 1.98
N LYS A 16 -18.18 8.97 1.95
CA LYS A 16 -16.72 8.85 2.08
C LYS A 16 -16.14 8.29 0.80
N TYR A 17 -14.94 8.74 0.45
CA TYR A 17 -14.24 8.33 -0.74
C TYR A 17 -12.79 7.99 -0.42
N SER A 18 -12.28 6.95 -1.06
CA SER A 18 -10.84 6.74 -1.19
C SER A 18 -10.33 7.71 -2.25
N TYR A 19 -9.20 8.31 -1.96
CA TYR A 19 -8.53 9.25 -2.84
C TYR A 19 -7.07 8.87 -2.97
N PHE A 20 -6.66 8.55 -4.19
CA PHE A 20 -5.30 8.21 -4.54
C PHE A 20 -4.70 9.33 -5.37
N LYS A 21 -3.45 9.67 -5.10
CA LYS A 21 -2.63 10.51 -5.95
C LYS A 21 -1.30 9.79 -6.20
N ILE A 22 -1.08 9.41 -7.44
CA ILE A 22 -0.02 8.47 -7.82
C ILE A 22 0.88 9.11 -8.88
N SER A 23 2.18 8.95 -8.71
CA SER A 23 3.15 9.35 -9.74
C SER A 23 2.96 8.55 -11.03
N LYS A 24 3.30 9.17 -12.18
CA LYS A 24 3.22 8.48 -13.48
C LYS A 24 4.22 7.31 -13.56
N ALA A 25 5.36 7.41 -12.87
CA ALA A 25 6.34 6.34 -12.85
C ALA A 25 5.84 5.11 -12.08
N LEU A 26 5.14 5.33 -10.96
CA LEU A 26 4.59 4.25 -10.15
C LEU A 26 3.33 3.59 -10.74
N GLU A 27 2.58 4.29 -11.60
CA GLU A 27 1.35 3.77 -12.24
C GLU A 27 1.53 2.37 -12.86
N LYS A 28 2.68 2.16 -13.51
CA LYS A 28 2.98 0.90 -14.19
C LYS A 28 3.14 -0.28 -13.24
N LEU A 29 3.37 -0.03 -11.94
CA LEU A 29 3.58 -1.05 -10.91
C LEU A 29 2.29 -1.38 -10.15
N LEU A 30 1.18 -0.70 -10.43
CA LEU A 30 -0.07 -0.90 -9.70
C LEU A 30 -0.80 -2.18 -10.13
N LYS A 31 -1.50 -2.82 -9.18
CA LYS A 31 -2.54 -3.81 -9.47
C LYS A 31 -3.67 -3.14 -10.26
N LYS A 32 -4.32 -3.87 -11.18
CA LYS A 32 -5.41 -3.31 -11.99
C LYS A 32 -6.57 -2.77 -11.14
N GLU A 33 -6.81 -3.40 -10.01
CA GLU A 33 -7.93 -3.13 -9.10
C GLU A 33 -7.55 -2.38 -7.83
N TYR A 34 -6.38 -1.74 -7.79
CA TYR A 34 -5.86 -1.03 -6.61
C TYR A 34 -6.88 -0.06 -5.96
N PHE A 35 -7.72 0.56 -6.79
CA PHE A 35 -8.73 1.55 -6.37
C PHE A 35 -9.88 0.94 -5.57
N LEU A 36 -10.03 -0.40 -5.57
CA LEU A 36 -11.01 -1.10 -4.74
C LEU A 36 -10.57 -1.22 -3.29
N TYR A 37 -9.31 -0.94 -2.94
CA TYR A 37 -8.85 -1.00 -1.55
C TYR A 37 -9.79 -0.23 -0.61
N ASN A 38 -10.15 -0.87 0.51
CA ASN A 38 -11.05 -0.36 1.55
C ASN A 38 -12.53 -0.19 1.13
N THR A 39 -12.90 -0.58 -0.10
CA THR A 39 -14.30 -0.64 -0.52
C THR A 39 -14.97 -1.93 -0.03
N LYS A 40 -16.30 -1.97 -0.04
CA LYS A 40 -17.07 -3.17 0.32
C LYS A 40 -16.84 -4.37 -0.60
N THR A 41 -16.32 -4.13 -1.81
CA THR A 41 -16.04 -5.16 -2.82
C THR A 41 -14.59 -5.67 -2.77
N PHE A 42 -13.78 -5.18 -1.83
CA PHE A 42 -12.41 -5.65 -1.65
C PHE A 42 -12.40 -6.96 -0.85
N ASP A 43 -11.92 -8.04 -1.46
CA ASP A 43 -11.97 -9.39 -0.89
C ASP A 43 -10.59 -10.08 -0.79
N LYS A 44 -9.51 -9.30 -0.89
CA LYS A 44 -8.14 -9.83 -0.99
C LYS A 44 -7.42 -10.03 0.34
N HIS A 45 -8.10 -9.87 1.47
CA HIS A 45 -7.46 -9.86 2.79
C HIS A 45 -6.56 -11.08 3.07
N ASP A 46 -7.04 -12.29 2.78
CA ASP A 46 -6.27 -13.52 3.00
C ASP A 46 -5.01 -13.59 2.12
N GLU A 47 -5.09 -13.10 0.87
CA GLU A 47 -3.94 -13.01 -0.04
C GLU A 47 -2.87 -12.05 0.51
N LEU A 48 -3.29 -10.89 1.03
CA LEU A 48 -2.37 -9.91 1.59
C LEU A 48 -1.71 -10.41 2.88
N GLU A 49 -2.47 -11.09 3.74
CA GLU A 49 -1.94 -11.70 4.97
C GLU A 49 -0.93 -12.80 4.64
N ALA A 50 -1.19 -13.62 3.60
CA ALA A 50 -0.24 -14.62 3.14
C ALA A 50 1.07 -13.99 2.63
N LEU A 51 1.00 -12.85 1.91
CA LEU A 51 2.17 -12.09 1.50
C LEU A 51 2.94 -11.52 2.70
N TYR A 52 2.23 -10.97 3.70
CA TYR A 52 2.84 -10.46 4.92
C TYR A 52 3.54 -11.58 5.70
N LYS A 53 2.90 -12.73 5.83
CA LYS A 53 3.48 -13.93 6.42
C LYS A 53 4.76 -14.34 5.71
N LYS A 54 4.73 -14.45 4.37
CA LYS A 54 5.89 -14.81 3.57
C LYS A 54 7.05 -13.82 3.71
N ASN A 55 6.77 -12.52 3.79
CA ASN A 55 7.80 -11.48 3.79
C ASN A 55 8.34 -11.10 5.17
N PHE A 56 7.62 -11.46 6.23
CA PHE A 56 8.01 -11.14 7.60
C PHE A 56 8.03 -12.38 8.49
N TYR A 57 6.86 -12.93 8.84
CA TYR A 57 6.78 -14.05 9.80
C TYR A 57 7.63 -15.27 9.41
N ASP A 58 7.69 -15.62 8.11
CA ASP A 58 8.44 -16.79 7.65
C ASP A 58 9.93 -16.49 7.41
N LYS A 59 10.33 -15.21 7.35
CA LYS A 59 11.74 -14.80 7.11
C LYS A 59 12.54 -14.64 8.40
N TYR A 60 11.87 -14.36 9.52
CA TYR A 60 12.52 -13.98 10.76
C TYR A 60 12.15 -14.95 11.89
N ASP A 61 13.13 -15.26 12.74
CA ASP A 61 12.89 -16.02 13.97
C ASP A 61 12.67 -15.03 15.12
N GLU A 62 11.60 -15.21 15.90
CA GLU A 62 11.23 -14.26 16.95
C GLU A 62 12.30 -14.11 18.03
N SER A 63 12.97 -15.21 18.39
CA SER A 63 14.00 -15.21 19.43
C SER A 63 15.30 -14.57 18.94
N ALA A 64 15.70 -14.84 17.71
CA ALA A 64 16.91 -14.31 17.10
C ALA A 64 16.73 -12.88 16.54
N ASN A 65 15.49 -12.47 16.23
CA ASN A 65 15.18 -11.21 15.56
C ASN A 65 14.13 -10.37 16.31
N SER A 66 14.20 -10.33 17.64
CA SER A 66 13.26 -9.62 18.51
C SER A 66 13.01 -8.16 18.12
N MET A 67 14.05 -7.41 17.68
CA MET A 67 13.88 -6.03 17.21
C MET A 67 13.06 -5.92 15.91
N VAL A 68 13.18 -6.89 15.01
CA VAL A 68 12.36 -6.95 13.78
C VAL A 68 10.91 -7.21 14.16
N TYR A 69 10.70 -8.12 15.12
CA TYR A 69 9.38 -8.41 15.63
C TYR A 69 8.71 -7.19 16.27
N GLU A 70 9.42 -6.51 17.17
CA GLU A 70 8.92 -5.31 17.85
C GLU A 70 8.58 -4.19 16.84
N LYS A 71 9.48 -3.90 15.90
CA LYS A 71 9.33 -2.77 14.99
C LYS A 71 8.28 -2.99 13.91
N TYR A 72 8.16 -4.23 13.42
CA TYR A 72 7.42 -4.53 12.20
C TYR A 72 6.32 -5.55 12.44
N ILE A 73 6.64 -6.74 12.95
CA ILE A 73 5.71 -7.87 13.00
C ILE A 73 4.58 -7.65 14.01
N ASN A 74 4.92 -7.24 15.22
CA ASN A 74 3.97 -6.96 16.31
C ASN A 74 3.43 -5.53 16.26
N ASN A 75 3.86 -4.73 15.28
CA ASN A 75 3.43 -3.36 15.09
C ASN A 75 2.26 -3.30 14.10
N GLU A 76 1.05 -3.22 14.64
CA GLU A 76 -0.19 -3.11 13.85
C GLU A 76 -0.18 -1.95 12.84
N SER A 77 0.42 -0.81 13.17
CA SER A 77 0.49 0.32 12.24
C SER A 77 1.36 -0.02 11.02
N PHE A 78 2.50 -0.69 11.26
CA PHE A 78 3.36 -1.17 10.19
C PHE A 78 2.67 -2.25 9.37
N LYS A 79 2.05 -3.24 10.02
CA LYS A 79 1.30 -4.30 9.35
C LYS A 79 0.23 -3.72 8.42
N ASN A 80 -0.59 -2.79 8.90
CA ASN A 80 -1.59 -2.11 8.08
C ASN A 80 -0.99 -1.38 6.87
N LYS A 81 0.15 -0.70 7.05
CA LYS A 81 0.89 -0.06 5.94
C LYS A 81 1.39 -1.09 4.93
N ALA A 82 1.92 -2.23 5.38
CA ALA A 82 2.41 -3.29 4.49
C ALA A 82 1.26 -3.94 3.70
N LEU A 83 0.16 -4.28 4.37
CA LEU A 83 -1.04 -4.81 3.72
C LEU A 83 -1.61 -3.82 2.69
N PHE A 84 -1.62 -2.53 3.00
CA PHE A 84 -1.97 -1.49 2.03
C PHE A 84 -1.05 -1.54 0.80
N ILE A 85 0.28 -1.59 0.97
CA ILE A 85 1.20 -1.65 -0.16
C ILE A 85 0.95 -2.90 -1.02
N TYR A 86 0.74 -4.07 -0.42
CA TYR A 86 0.41 -5.30 -1.16
C TYR A 86 -0.94 -5.23 -1.89
N ALA A 87 -1.90 -4.46 -1.38
CA ALA A 87 -3.18 -4.25 -2.03
C ALA A 87 -3.06 -3.37 -3.28
N ILE A 88 -2.07 -2.48 -3.31
CA ILE A 88 -1.92 -1.47 -4.36
C ILE A 88 -0.87 -1.88 -5.41
N ILE A 89 0.24 -2.47 -4.98
CA ILE A 89 1.39 -2.81 -5.83
C ILE A 89 1.27 -4.25 -6.31
N ASP A 90 1.45 -4.42 -7.62
CA ASP A 90 1.47 -5.72 -8.27
C ASP A 90 2.87 -6.34 -8.10
N TYR A 91 2.93 -7.50 -7.45
CA TYR A 91 4.20 -8.16 -7.11
C TYR A 91 5.02 -8.49 -8.35
N ASP A 92 4.40 -9.03 -9.39
CA ASP A 92 5.12 -9.48 -10.59
C ASP A 92 5.68 -8.27 -11.34
N LYS A 93 4.87 -7.22 -11.49
CA LYS A 93 5.34 -5.96 -12.11
C LYS A 93 6.44 -5.29 -11.31
N TYR A 94 6.34 -5.29 -9.99
CA TYR A 94 7.36 -4.74 -9.12
C TYR A 94 8.66 -5.57 -9.18
N SER A 95 8.56 -6.91 -9.16
CA SER A 95 9.71 -7.81 -9.28
C SER A 95 10.46 -7.56 -10.59
N ASP A 96 9.75 -7.45 -11.72
CA ASP A 96 10.36 -7.16 -13.00
C ASP A 96 10.92 -5.74 -13.09
N PHE A 97 10.30 -4.77 -12.43
CA PHE A 97 10.84 -3.42 -12.30
C PHE A 97 12.20 -3.43 -11.59
N VAL A 98 12.32 -4.12 -10.45
CA VAL A 98 13.59 -4.19 -9.68
C VAL A 98 14.68 -4.89 -10.49
N LYS A 99 14.38 -5.99 -11.18
CA LYS A 99 15.37 -6.69 -12.03
C LYS A 99 15.93 -5.80 -13.15
N ASN A 100 15.11 -4.91 -13.70
CA ASN A 100 15.48 -4.03 -14.81
C ASN A 100 16.04 -2.67 -14.36
N ASN A 101 16.04 -2.37 -13.06
CA ASN A 101 16.47 -1.10 -12.50
C ASN A 101 17.31 -1.36 -11.23
N GLU A 102 18.58 -1.75 -11.42
CA GLU A 102 19.51 -2.04 -10.33
C GLU A 102 19.70 -0.86 -9.36
N GLU A 103 19.54 0.38 -9.85
CA GLU A 103 19.62 1.59 -9.03
C GLU A 103 18.45 2.54 -9.33
N ILE A 104 17.73 2.94 -8.27
CA ILE A 104 16.68 3.95 -8.35
C ILE A 104 17.31 5.31 -8.05
N LYS A 105 17.55 6.10 -9.09
CA LYS A 105 18.22 7.42 -8.97
C LYS A 105 17.44 8.43 -8.12
N ASN A 106 16.11 8.44 -8.21
CA ASN A 106 15.28 9.35 -7.43
C ASN A 106 14.00 8.64 -6.94
N PRO A 107 13.96 8.24 -5.65
CA PRO A 107 12.79 7.61 -5.06
C PRO A 107 11.49 8.45 -5.15
N ASN A 108 11.60 9.78 -5.17
CA ASN A 108 10.45 10.68 -5.21
C ASN A 108 9.74 10.73 -6.57
N ASP A 109 10.33 10.13 -7.60
CA ASP A 109 9.67 9.95 -8.89
C ASP A 109 8.54 8.90 -8.81
N TYR A 110 8.58 8.06 -7.78
CA TYR A 110 7.70 6.90 -7.57
C TYR A 110 6.90 7.06 -6.26
N THR A 111 5.96 8.00 -6.26
CA THR A 111 5.15 8.34 -5.08
C THR A 111 3.70 7.87 -5.17
N LEU A 112 3.13 7.60 -4.00
CA LEU A 112 1.73 7.22 -3.75
C LEU A 112 1.24 7.92 -2.49
N GLU A 113 0.24 8.79 -2.65
CA GLU A 113 -0.54 9.32 -1.53
C GLU A 113 -1.92 8.63 -1.51
N TYR A 114 -2.35 8.23 -0.32
CA TYR A 114 -3.70 7.71 -0.07
C TYR A 114 -4.37 8.49 1.05
N SER A 115 -5.60 8.94 0.79
CA SER A 115 -6.40 9.72 1.71
C SER A 115 -7.84 9.25 1.70
N ILE A 116 -8.54 9.50 2.80
CA ILE A 116 -10.01 9.41 2.86
C ILE A 116 -10.55 10.83 2.80
N VAL A 117 -11.46 11.08 1.86
CA VAL A 117 -12.13 12.38 1.68
C VAL A 117 -13.61 12.19 1.92
N ASP A 118 -14.24 13.07 2.69
CA ASP A 118 -15.69 13.05 2.89
C ASP A 118 -16.44 13.99 1.93
N SER A 119 -17.77 13.96 1.99
CA SER A 119 -18.64 14.85 1.19
C SER A 119 -18.63 16.32 1.63
N LYS A 120 -17.86 16.67 2.66
CA LYS A 120 -17.63 18.05 3.14
C LYS A 120 -16.21 18.53 2.83
N ASP A 121 -15.51 17.81 1.95
CA ASP A 121 -14.12 18.05 1.54
C ASP A 121 -13.11 17.98 2.70
N VAL A 122 -13.46 17.33 3.81
CA VAL A 122 -12.49 16.99 4.85
C VAL A 122 -11.62 15.86 4.32
N LYS A 123 -10.32 16.13 4.21
CA LYS A 123 -9.31 15.17 3.74
C LYS A 123 -8.44 14.71 4.91
N ILE A 124 -8.45 13.40 5.16
CA ILE A 124 -7.54 12.74 6.10
C ILE A 124 -6.48 12.03 5.28
N ASN A 125 -5.23 12.51 5.36
CA ASN A 125 -4.10 11.80 4.77
C ASN A 125 -3.76 10.59 5.62
N ILE A 126 -3.76 9.41 5.00
CA ILE A 126 -3.47 8.14 5.67
C ILE A 126 -2.03 7.74 5.40
N TYR A 127 -1.63 7.72 4.12
CA TYR A 127 -0.29 7.32 3.71
C TYR A 127 0.29 8.29 2.67
N ASN A 128 1.58 8.57 2.82
CA ASN A 128 2.41 9.23 1.81
C ASN A 128 3.68 8.39 1.68
N LEU A 129 3.80 7.70 0.55
CA LEU A 129 4.81 6.67 0.31
C LEU A 129 5.65 7.01 -0.90
N ASN A 130 6.90 6.57 -0.88
CA ASN A 130 7.74 6.47 -2.06
C ASN A 130 8.19 5.02 -2.32
N ILE A 131 8.99 4.81 -3.35
CA ILE A 131 9.46 3.46 -3.71
C ILE A 131 10.39 2.82 -2.67
N LEU A 132 10.99 3.57 -1.75
CA LEU A 132 11.74 2.96 -0.64
C LEU A 132 10.79 2.30 0.36
N ASP A 133 9.67 2.97 0.70
CA ASP A 133 8.64 2.36 1.54
C ASP A 133 8.07 1.09 0.91
N ILE A 134 7.85 1.13 -0.40
CA ILE A 134 7.34 -0.01 -1.17
C ILE A 134 8.38 -1.13 -1.21
N SER A 135 9.63 -0.81 -1.48
CA SER A 135 10.71 -1.79 -1.52
C SER A 135 10.97 -2.44 -0.16
N PHE A 136 10.77 -1.72 0.93
CA PHE A 136 11.01 -2.25 2.27
C PHE A 136 10.08 -3.42 2.62
N VAL A 137 8.86 -3.47 2.05
CA VAL A 137 7.88 -4.51 2.39
C VAL A 137 7.97 -5.75 1.50
N PHE A 138 8.65 -5.71 0.35
CA PHE A 138 8.82 -6.87 -0.54
C PHE A 138 10.15 -7.61 -0.25
#